data_AF-A0A7S1SAN6-F1
#
_entry.id   AF-A0A7S1SAN6-F1
#
_cell.length_a   1.000
_cell.length_b   1.000
_cell.length_c   1.000
_cell.angle_alpha   90.00
_cell.angle_beta   90.00
_cell.angle_gamma   90.00
#
_symmetry.space_group_name_H-M   'P 1'
#
loop_
_entity.id
_entity.type
_entity.pdbx_description
1 polymer ?
#
loop_
_entity_poly.entity_id
_entity_poly.type
_entity_poly.pdbx_seq_one_letter_code
_entity_poly.pdbx_strand_id
1 'polypeptide(L)'
;VGEHCTIYHEDVNVPEMKVALGLVACCTPLACSGFRLHKNPRRAPHAVAKPPVGRHIQLEVDVCCAGLTDRMAMFNWLLDVAHWNNATLHIRGGWKGAGLYLGHHSVTVNTDWSHYVSVSPGCGEGPFNEVEAFEGCRQVYDPDFDWSQPALFSGANGCVRLQYHYFYHRRDLLPRPEPAQRCRVTESQGAQAYARQLVAEKGLPKRFGVVHIRRCDSGRTECTTPSNVASAIGNFTDVHAWMVFLYAEPGYRDELARVLACPACNRTIVFEDAIDLNPFQDGDNFYAYQVSRAITKMSDVTVEARRCPGGSPVVVPQSDRQSHEEEFLAHDTFAICG
;
A
#
# COMPACT_ATOMS: atom_id res chain seq x y z
N VAL A 1 43.32 -11.85 -1.59
CA VAL A 1 42.64 -12.93 -2.35
C VAL A 1 42.20 -13.96 -1.33
N GLY A 2 40.90 -14.20 -1.26
CA GLY A 2 40.29 -15.13 -0.32
C GLY A 2 39.61 -14.43 0.85
N GLU A 3 38.29 -14.54 0.89
CA GLU A 3 37.54 -14.75 2.14
C GLU A 3 36.50 -15.84 1.88
N HIS A 4 36.53 -16.83 2.75
CA HIS A 4 35.70 -18.02 2.78
C HIS A 4 34.48 -17.77 3.68
N CYS A 5 33.33 -18.36 3.35
CA CYS A 5 32.28 -18.64 4.33
C CYS A 5 32.40 -20.10 4.79
N THR A 6 32.54 -20.30 6.09
CA THR A 6 32.56 -21.62 6.75
C THR A 6 31.18 -21.89 7.34
N ILE A 7 30.63 -23.08 7.07
CA ILE A 7 29.38 -23.58 7.64
C ILE A 7 29.75 -24.59 8.74
N TYR A 8 29.15 -24.45 9.93
CA TYR A 8 29.27 -25.43 11.01
C TYR A 8 28.25 -26.55 10.80
N HIS A 9 28.73 -27.81 10.85
CA HIS A 9 27.89 -28.99 11.01
C HIS A 9 28.03 -29.48 12.45
N GLU A 10 26.92 -29.52 13.19
CA GLU A 10 26.81 -30.34 14.39
C GLU A 10 26.21 -31.70 14.01
N ASP A 11 26.93 -32.76 14.35
CA ASP A 11 26.53 -34.15 14.15
C ASP A 11 25.42 -34.54 15.12
N VAL A 12 24.20 -34.72 14.63
CA VAL A 12 23.12 -35.42 15.35
C VAL A 12 22.87 -36.76 14.69
N ASN A 13 23.20 -37.82 15.42
CA ASN A 13 23.04 -39.20 15.02
C ASN A 13 21.60 -39.67 15.33
N VAL A 14 20.76 -39.88 14.30
CA VAL A 14 19.41 -40.47 14.44
C VAL A 14 19.17 -41.46 13.28
N PRO A 15 18.69 -42.70 13.55
CA PRO A 15 18.53 -43.72 12.52
C PRO A 15 17.24 -43.54 11.70
N GLU A 16 17.40 -43.70 10.39
CA GLU A 16 16.40 -43.99 9.34
C GLU A 16 14.95 -43.53 9.57
N MET A 17 14.66 -42.31 9.11
CA MET A 17 13.32 -41.94 8.65
C MET A 17 13.45 -41.16 7.35
N LYS A 18 12.90 -41.71 6.26
CA LYS A 18 12.82 -41.04 4.95
C LYS A 18 11.87 -39.85 5.06
N VAL A 19 12.42 -38.68 5.37
CA VAL A 19 11.74 -37.39 5.18
C VAL A 19 12.53 -36.62 4.12
N ALA A 20 11.88 -36.31 3.01
CA ALA A 20 12.41 -35.43 1.99
C ALA A 20 12.55 -34.01 2.58
N LEU A 21 13.76 -33.67 3.01
CA LEU A 21 14.15 -32.30 3.36
C LEU A 21 14.25 -31.49 2.07
N GLY A 22 13.14 -30.84 1.70
CA GLY A 22 13.14 -29.75 0.75
C GLY A 22 13.75 -28.49 1.39
N LEU A 23 15.05 -28.30 1.21
CA LEU A 23 15.70 -27.01 1.40
C LEU A 23 15.13 -26.03 0.36
N VAL A 24 14.17 -25.20 0.77
CA VAL A 24 13.69 -24.07 -0.04
C VAL A 24 14.55 -22.86 0.28
N ALA A 25 15.46 -22.54 -0.64
CA ALA A 25 16.13 -21.26 -0.67
C ALA A 25 15.08 -20.16 -0.95
N CYS A 26 14.89 -19.22 0.01
CA CYS A 26 13.92 -18.11 -0.02
C CYS A 26 14.18 -17.02 -1.09
N CYS A 27 14.68 -17.38 -2.27
CA CYS A 27 14.79 -16.51 -3.45
C CYS A 27 14.41 -17.26 -4.73
N THR A 28 13.47 -18.20 -4.69
CA THR A 28 12.88 -18.73 -5.93
C THR A 28 11.85 -17.75 -6.51
N PRO A 29 11.96 -17.35 -7.79
CA PRO A 29 11.17 -16.29 -8.45
C PRO A 29 9.73 -16.74 -8.80
N LEU A 30 9.11 -17.58 -7.99
CA LEU A 30 7.89 -18.30 -8.38
C LEU A 30 6.59 -17.53 -8.19
N ALA A 31 6.59 -16.37 -7.51
CA ALA A 31 5.46 -15.43 -7.51
C ALA A 31 5.62 -14.28 -8.54
N CYS A 32 6.76 -14.19 -9.23
CA CYS A 32 6.97 -13.31 -10.40
C CYS A 32 6.88 -14.08 -11.73
N SER A 33 6.43 -15.34 -11.70
CA SER A 33 6.46 -16.25 -12.85
C SER A 33 5.35 -16.01 -13.89
N GLY A 34 4.41 -15.10 -13.61
CA GLY A 34 3.41 -14.59 -14.57
C GLY A 34 3.75 -13.22 -15.17
N PHE A 35 4.65 -12.46 -14.56
CA PHE A 35 5.19 -11.27 -15.19
C PHE A 35 6.22 -11.74 -16.22
N ARG A 36 5.78 -11.91 -17.47
CA ARG A 36 6.73 -11.73 -18.58
C ARG A 36 7.43 -10.43 -18.26
N LEU A 37 8.75 -10.46 -18.04
CA LEU A 37 9.59 -9.28 -18.18
C LEU A 37 9.09 -8.60 -19.44
N HIS A 38 8.27 -7.56 -19.29
CA HIS A 38 7.85 -6.76 -20.42
C HIS A 38 9.18 -6.37 -21.02
N LYS A 39 9.48 -6.91 -22.21
CA LYS A 39 10.72 -6.61 -22.93
C LYS A 39 10.89 -5.12 -22.78
N ASN A 40 11.91 -4.73 -22.02
CA ASN A 40 12.16 -3.35 -21.58
C ASN A 40 11.77 -2.49 -22.77
N PRO A 41 10.63 -1.75 -22.72
CA PRO A 41 9.97 -1.23 -23.91
C PRO A 41 11.06 -0.58 -24.72
N ARG A 42 11.32 -1.13 -25.94
CA ARG A 42 12.50 -0.84 -26.76
C ARG A 42 12.87 0.60 -26.50
N ARG A 43 14.03 0.86 -25.87
CA ARG A 43 14.46 2.23 -25.49
C ARG A 43 13.98 3.14 -26.60
N ALA A 44 12.95 3.94 -26.31
CA ALA A 44 12.41 4.85 -27.30
C ALA A 44 13.63 5.62 -27.84
N PRO A 45 13.71 5.85 -29.17
CA PRO A 45 14.86 6.54 -29.76
C PRO A 45 15.18 7.74 -28.87
N HIS A 46 16.41 7.78 -28.35
CA HIS A 46 16.83 8.69 -27.29
C HIS A 46 16.30 10.08 -27.61
N ALA A 47 15.20 10.47 -26.96
CA ALA A 47 14.60 11.76 -27.18
C ALA A 47 15.70 12.78 -26.89
N VAL A 48 15.87 13.75 -27.79
CA VAL A 48 16.84 14.83 -27.59
C VAL A 48 16.49 15.45 -26.25
N ALA A 49 17.45 15.38 -25.32
CA ALA A 49 17.23 15.90 -23.98
C ALA A 49 16.95 17.41 -24.10
N LYS A 50 15.99 17.91 -23.31
CA LYS A 50 15.63 19.33 -23.29
C LYS A 50 15.92 19.93 -21.92
N PRO A 51 16.22 21.22 -21.81
CA PRO A 51 16.29 21.87 -20.51
C PRO A 51 14.92 21.80 -19.80
N PRO A 52 14.88 21.57 -18.48
CA PRO A 52 13.63 21.59 -17.72
C PRO A 52 13.03 22.99 -17.68
N VAL A 53 11.70 23.08 -17.82
CA VAL A 53 10.92 24.31 -17.64
C VAL A 53 10.01 24.10 -16.44
N GLY A 54 10.34 24.74 -15.32
CA GLY A 54 9.81 24.42 -14.01
C GLY A 54 10.62 23.35 -13.29
N ARG A 55 10.08 22.88 -12.16
CA ARG A 55 10.71 21.87 -11.30
C ARG A 55 10.08 20.52 -11.55
N HIS A 56 10.90 19.48 -11.63
CA HIS A 56 10.45 18.13 -11.94
C HIS A 56 11.08 17.10 -10.99
N ILE A 57 10.26 16.19 -10.47
CA ILE A 57 10.69 15.02 -9.71
C ILE A 57 10.34 13.80 -10.55
N GLN A 58 11.30 12.92 -10.83
CA GLN A 58 11.11 11.74 -11.67
C GLN A 58 11.43 10.47 -10.87
N LEU A 59 10.44 9.60 -10.67
CA LEU A 59 10.63 8.27 -10.11
C LEU A 59 10.87 7.26 -11.26
N GLU A 60 12.10 6.75 -11.37
CA GLU A 60 12.48 5.80 -12.42
C GLU A 60 12.56 4.33 -11.93
N VAL A 61 12.49 4.12 -10.62
CA VAL A 61 12.65 2.79 -9.99
C VAL A 61 11.38 1.95 -10.15
N ASP A 62 11.57 0.66 -10.41
CA ASP A 62 10.51 -0.33 -10.36
C ASP A 62 10.31 -0.79 -8.90
N VAL A 63 9.11 -0.59 -8.37
CA VAL A 63 8.71 -0.93 -6.98
C VAL A 63 7.99 -2.27 -6.88
N CYS A 64 8.32 -3.22 -7.75
CA CYS A 64 7.63 -4.51 -7.87
C CYS A 64 7.53 -5.33 -6.58
N CYS A 65 8.41 -5.13 -5.59
CA CYS A 65 8.38 -5.86 -4.32
C CYS A 65 7.45 -5.25 -3.26
N ALA A 66 6.87 -4.08 -3.49
CA ALA A 66 6.04 -3.37 -2.51
C ALA A 66 4.55 -3.71 -2.65
N GLY A 67 3.82 -3.80 -1.53
CA GLY A 67 2.36 -3.98 -1.54
C GLY A 67 1.64 -2.78 -2.16
N LEU A 68 0.36 -2.91 -2.52
CA LEU A 68 -0.43 -1.78 -3.04
C LEU A 68 -0.49 -0.61 -2.04
N THR A 69 -0.73 -0.89 -0.76
CA THR A 69 -0.75 0.12 0.30
C THR A 69 0.58 0.88 0.39
N ASP A 70 1.71 0.17 0.36
CA ASP A 70 3.05 0.75 0.47
C ASP A 70 3.34 1.67 -0.72
N ARG A 71 2.99 1.22 -1.93
CA ARG A 71 3.15 2.00 -3.17
C ARG A 71 2.29 3.26 -3.15
N MET A 72 1.06 3.16 -2.65
CA MET A 72 0.18 4.31 -2.47
C MET A 72 0.67 5.30 -1.42
N ALA A 73 1.21 4.81 -0.32
CA ALA A 73 1.86 5.65 0.68
C ALA A 73 3.07 6.40 0.09
N MET A 74 3.87 5.73 -0.74
CA MET A 74 4.99 6.36 -1.46
C MET A 74 4.50 7.44 -2.42
N PHE A 75 3.42 7.19 -3.18
CA PHE A 75 2.87 8.17 -4.11
C PHE A 75 2.31 9.39 -3.40
N ASN A 76 1.59 9.22 -2.29
CA ASN A 76 1.12 10.35 -1.48
C ASN A 76 2.29 11.18 -0.96
N TRP A 77 3.35 10.52 -0.48
CA TRP A 77 4.54 11.23 -0.04
C TRP A 77 5.23 12.00 -1.18
N LEU A 78 5.40 11.38 -2.36
CA LEU A 78 6.00 12.06 -3.51
C LEU A 78 5.16 13.25 -3.96
N LEU A 79 3.82 13.16 -3.88
CA LEU A 79 2.92 14.27 -4.14
C LEU A 79 3.11 15.40 -3.14
N ASP A 80 3.26 15.10 -1.85
CA ASP A 80 3.56 16.10 -0.82
C ASP A 80 4.89 16.83 -1.12
N VAL A 81 5.95 16.08 -1.42
CA VAL A 81 7.26 16.65 -1.76
C VAL A 81 7.20 17.50 -3.02
N ALA A 82 6.50 17.02 -4.05
CA ALA A 82 6.30 17.75 -5.30
C ALA A 82 5.53 19.05 -5.07
N HIS A 83 4.44 18.98 -4.30
CA HIS A 83 3.62 20.14 -3.97
C HIS A 83 4.40 21.21 -3.21
N TRP A 84 5.11 20.83 -2.14
CA TRP A 84 5.95 21.77 -1.40
C TRP A 84 6.99 22.42 -2.31
N ASN A 85 7.64 21.65 -3.17
CA ASN A 85 8.66 22.19 -4.05
C ASN A 85 8.10 22.92 -5.29
N ASN A 86 6.77 23.02 -5.44
CA ASN A 86 6.11 23.49 -6.67
C ASN A 86 6.68 22.79 -7.91
N ALA A 87 6.75 21.46 -7.84
CA ALA A 87 7.33 20.59 -8.85
C ALA A 87 6.27 19.66 -9.45
N THR A 88 6.44 19.30 -10.71
CA THR A 88 5.67 18.25 -11.37
C THR A 88 6.28 16.90 -11.02
N LEU A 89 5.43 15.97 -10.57
CA LEU A 89 5.83 14.60 -10.29
C LEU A 89 5.62 13.73 -11.52
N HIS A 90 6.68 13.03 -11.94
CA HIS A 90 6.67 12.06 -13.02
C HIS A 90 6.96 10.66 -12.46
N ILE A 91 6.14 9.69 -12.84
CA ILE A 91 6.36 8.28 -12.53
C ILE A 91 6.51 7.55 -13.85
N ARG A 92 7.51 6.69 -13.94
CA ARG A 92 7.83 5.97 -15.18
C ARG A 92 6.59 5.31 -15.80
N GLY A 93 6.41 5.55 -17.10
CA GLY A 93 5.27 5.05 -17.86
C GLY A 93 3.99 5.86 -17.71
N GLY A 94 3.97 6.90 -16.86
CA GLY A 94 2.84 7.79 -16.69
C GLY A 94 1.54 7.04 -16.44
N TRP A 95 0.44 7.57 -16.96
CA TRP A 95 -0.89 6.97 -16.84
C TRP A 95 -1.01 5.63 -17.59
N LYS A 96 -0.26 5.43 -18.68
CA LYS A 96 -0.28 4.17 -19.45
C LYS A 96 0.50 3.04 -18.78
N GLY A 97 1.47 3.38 -17.95
CA GLY A 97 2.43 2.49 -17.32
C GLY A 97 2.31 2.42 -15.82
N ALA A 98 1.30 3.07 -15.23
CA ALA A 98 0.97 2.92 -13.83
C ALA A 98 0.74 1.45 -13.42
N GLY A 99 0.37 0.56 -14.35
CA GLY A 99 0.33 -0.88 -14.11
C GLY A 99 1.67 -1.52 -13.71
N LEU A 100 2.81 -0.91 -14.05
CA LEU A 100 4.13 -1.29 -13.51
C LEU A 100 4.17 -1.14 -11.98
N TYR A 101 3.42 -0.17 -11.46
CA TYR A 101 3.41 0.21 -10.05
C TYR A 101 2.18 -0.24 -9.32
N LEU A 102 1.04 -0.44 -9.99
CA LEU A 102 -0.23 -0.73 -9.34
C LEU A 102 -0.75 -2.12 -9.73
N GLY A 103 0.01 -2.88 -10.52
CA GLY A 103 -0.33 -4.23 -10.93
C GLY A 103 -1.29 -4.27 -12.12
N HIS A 104 -2.10 -5.33 -12.19
CA HIS A 104 -3.09 -5.48 -13.24
C HIS A 104 -4.27 -4.54 -13.01
N HIS A 105 -4.65 -3.76 -14.02
CA HIS A 105 -5.93 -3.06 -14.06
C HIS A 105 -6.89 -3.70 -15.06
N SER A 106 -8.17 -3.59 -14.73
CA SER A 106 -9.25 -3.97 -15.60
C SER A 106 -9.29 -3.10 -16.85
N VAL A 107 -9.20 -3.72 -18.03
CA VAL A 107 -9.56 -3.05 -19.29
C VAL A 107 -11.07 -2.85 -19.44
N THR A 108 -11.87 -3.54 -18.64
CA THR A 108 -13.35 -3.50 -18.64
C THR A 108 -13.87 -2.23 -17.96
N VAL A 109 -13.20 -1.77 -16.90
CA VAL A 109 -13.55 -0.54 -16.19
C VAL A 109 -13.05 0.69 -16.93
N ASN A 110 -11.74 0.77 -17.15
CA ASN A 110 -11.11 1.82 -17.92
C ASN A 110 -9.69 1.40 -18.30
N THR A 111 -9.30 1.65 -19.55
CA THR A 111 -7.92 1.38 -20.00
C THR A 111 -6.90 2.40 -19.47
N ASP A 112 -7.37 3.53 -18.95
CA ASP A 112 -6.57 4.63 -18.41
C ASP A 112 -6.61 4.67 -16.86
N TRP A 113 -5.43 4.63 -16.25
CA TRP A 113 -5.25 4.72 -14.80
C TRP A 113 -5.66 6.07 -14.20
N SER A 114 -5.74 7.13 -15.01
CA SER A 114 -6.23 8.44 -14.56
C SER A 114 -7.64 8.35 -13.98
N HIS A 115 -8.46 7.40 -14.44
CA HIS A 115 -9.80 7.16 -13.91
C HIS A 115 -9.78 6.68 -12.45
N TYR A 116 -8.73 5.98 -12.06
CA TYR A 116 -8.58 5.40 -10.73
C TYR A 116 -7.96 6.36 -9.72
N VAL A 117 -7.36 7.46 -10.16
CA VAL A 117 -6.51 8.27 -9.28
C VAL A 117 -7.04 9.69 -9.33
N SER A 118 -7.76 10.07 -8.29
CA SER A 118 -8.06 11.48 -8.02
C SER A 118 -7.03 12.02 -7.05
N VAL A 119 -6.65 13.29 -7.17
CA VAL A 119 -5.75 13.94 -6.21
C VAL A 119 -6.49 15.07 -5.51
N SER A 120 -6.16 15.30 -4.24
CA SER A 120 -6.68 16.41 -3.45
C SER A 120 -6.69 17.74 -4.24
N PRO A 121 -7.72 18.59 -4.09
CA PRO A 121 -7.72 19.91 -4.71
C PRO A 121 -6.47 20.72 -4.38
N GLY A 122 -5.87 21.37 -5.38
CA GLY A 122 -4.65 22.18 -5.21
C GLY A 122 -3.32 21.45 -5.44
N CYS A 123 -3.35 20.15 -5.75
CA CYS A 123 -2.16 19.31 -5.89
C CYS A 123 -1.73 19.00 -7.33
N GLY A 124 -2.32 19.66 -8.33
CA GLY A 124 -1.99 19.48 -9.75
C GLY A 124 -2.56 18.21 -10.38
N GLU A 125 -1.97 17.79 -11.51
CA GLU A 125 -2.45 16.71 -12.39
C GLU A 125 -2.16 15.28 -11.88
N GLY A 126 -1.77 15.16 -10.61
CA GLY A 126 -1.44 13.90 -9.96
C GLY A 126 -0.10 13.31 -10.37
N PRO A 127 0.22 12.08 -9.90
CA PRO A 127 1.60 11.60 -9.90
C PRO A 127 2.01 10.88 -11.20
N PHE A 128 1.08 10.59 -12.10
CA PHE A 128 1.29 9.72 -13.27
C PHE A 128 1.62 10.49 -14.55
N ASN A 129 2.47 11.52 -14.45
CA ASN A 129 3.02 12.19 -15.62
C ASN A 129 4.13 11.32 -16.24
N GLU A 130 4.21 11.30 -17.58
CA GLU A 130 5.26 10.58 -18.30
C GLU A 130 6.64 11.14 -17.97
N VAL A 131 7.64 10.27 -17.82
CA VAL A 131 9.01 10.70 -17.57
C VAL A 131 9.57 11.39 -18.81
N GLU A 132 10.09 12.60 -18.63
CA GLU A 132 10.66 13.40 -19.70
C GLU A 132 12.19 13.32 -19.73
N ALA A 133 12.76 13.36 -20.93
CA ALA A 133 14.21 13.44 -21.10
C ALA A 133 14.69 14.87 -20.84
N PHE A 134 14.90 15.24 -19.58
CA PHE A 134 15.52 16.52 -19.22
C PHE A 134 17.05 16.44 -19.19
N GLU A 135 17.71 17.50 -19.65
CA GLU A 135 19.15 17.73 -19.49
C GLU A 135 19.48 18.04 -18.03
N GLY A 136 20.62 17.52 -17.55
CA GLY A 136 21.16 17.89 -16.23
C GLY A 136 20.30 17.49 -15.03
N CYS A 137 19.39 16.50 -15.16
CA CYS A 137 18.67 15.96 -13.99
C CYS A 137 19.66 15.51 -12.91
N ARG A 138 19.53 16.07 -11.71
CA ARG A 138 20.28 15.63 -10.54
C ARG A 138 19.80 14.24 -10.14
N GLN A 139 20.71 13.29 -10.13
CA GLN A 139 20.43 11.96 -9.61
C GLN A 139 20.53 11.98 -8.09
N VAL A 140 19.50 11.50 -7.41
CA VAL A 140 19.53 11.27 -5.96
C VAL A 140 19.58 9.75 -5.78
N TYR A 141 20.64 9.30 -5.10
CA TYR A 141 20.90 7.91 -4.73
C TYR A 141 20.95 7.70 -3.21
N ASP A 142 21.08 8.80 -2.46
CA ASP A 142 21.42 8.77 -1.04
C ASP A 142 20.17 8.53 -0.19
N PRO A 143 20.03 7.35 0.48
CA PRO A 143 18.88 7.08 1.33
C PRO A 143 18.77 8.04 2.54
N ASP A 144 19.87 8.72 2.89
CA ASP A 144 19.92 9.75 3.93
C ASP A 144 19.75 11.18 3.37
N PHE A 145 19.32 11.31 2.12
CA PHE A 145 19.04 12.61 1.52
C PHE A 145 18.03 13.39 2.38
N ASP A 146 18.43 14.59 2.81
CA ASP A 146 17.59 15.46 3.61
C ASP A 146 16.53 16.16 2.72
N TRP A 147 15.34 15.57 2.70
CA TRP A 147 14.18 16.05 1.95
C TRP A 147 13.60 17.36 2.48
N SER A 148 13.98 17.77 3.69
CA SER A 148 13.53 19.03 4.30
C SER A 148 14.28 20.25 3.80
N GLN A 149 15.39 20.05 3.08
CA GLN A 149 16.16 21.19 2.60
C GLN A 149 15.43 21.88 1.43
N PRO A 150 15.30 23.21 1.46
CA PRO A 150 14.85 24.00 0.30
C PRO A 150 15.78 23.87 -0.93
N ALA A 151 16.85 23.06 -0.83
CA ALA A 151 17.86 22.82 -1.85
C ALA A 151 17.57 21.60 -2.75
N LEU A 152 16.38 20.99 -2.72
CA LEU A 152 16.02 19.97 -3.72
C LEU A 152 16.20 20.52 -5.14
N PHE A 153 15.86 21.81 -5.32
CA PHE A 153 16.12 22.58 -6.52
C PHE A 153 16.91 23.85 -6.17
N SER A 154 17.98 24.14 -6.91
CA SER A 154 18.79 25.36 -6.74
C SER A 154 18.20 26.60 -7.45
N GLY A 155 17.00 26.48 -8.04
CA GLY A 155 16.39 27.54 -8.85
C GLY A 155 14.93 27.26 -9.20
N ALA A 156 14.37 28.10 -10.09
CA ALA A 156 12.99 27.95 -10.58
C ALA A 156 12.84 26.80 -11.60
N ASN A 157 13.93 26.43 -12.28
CA ASN A 157 13.98 25.33 -13.22
C ASN A 157 14.94 24.25 -12.72
N GLY A 158 14.54 22.99 -12.84
CA GLY A 158 15.41 21.88 -12.47
C GLY A 158 14.71 20.53 -12.51
N CYS A 159 15.49 19.46 -12.54
CA CYS A 159 15.01 18.10 -12.53
C CYS A 159 15.77 17.29 -11.48
N VAL A 160 15.05 16.46 -10.73
CA VAL A 160 15.60 15.47 -9.82
C VAL A 160 15.09 14.10 -10.21
N ARG A 161 16.01 13.13 -10.33
CA ARG A 161 15.70 11.72 -10.59
C ARG A 161 15.95 10.89 -9.36
N LEU A 162 14.93 10.14 -8.98
CA LEU A 162 14.95 9.22 -7.85
C LEU A 162 15.23 7.82 -8.37
N GLN A 163 16.42 7.31 -8.04
CA GLN A 163 16.87 5.98 -8.46
C GLN A 163 16.96 4.96 -7.31
N TYR A 164 16.45 5.31 -6.13
CA TYR A 164 16.43 4.41 -4.99
C TYR A 164 15.02 4.25 -4.39
N HIS A 165 14.81 3.15 -3.66
CA HIS A 165 13.60 2.91 -2.88
C HIS A 165 13.61 3.73 -1.59
N TYR A 166 13.38 5.03 -1.70
CA TYR A 166 13.40 5.95 -0.55
C TYR A 166 12.35 5.63 0.51
N PHE A 167 11.27 4.95 0.12
CA PHE A 167 10.18 4.65 1.03
C PHE A 167 10.60 3.82 2.27
N TYR A 168 11.64 3.02 2.13
CA TYR A 168 12.11 2.12 3.19
C TYR A 168 13.14 2.73 4.13
N HIS A 169 13.69 3.90 3.80
CA HIS A 169 14.73 4.54 4.58
C HIS A 169 14.27 5.91 5.08
N ARG A 170 14.37 6.12 6.41
CA ARG A 170 14.36 7.43 7.06
C ARG A 170 13.09 8.28 6.83
N ARG A 171 11.92 7.66 7.00
CA ARG A 171 10.61 8.34 6.90
C ARG A 171 10.42 9.45 7.95
N ASP A 172 11.21 9.41 9.03
CA ASP A 172 11.31 10.43 10.07
C ASP A 172 11.96 11.73 9.59
N LEU A 173 12.81 11.67 8.55
CA LEU A 173 13.40 12.85 7.92
C LEU A 173 12.47 13.49 6.88
N LEU A 174 11.33 12.87 6.62
CA LEU A 174 10.39 13.41 5.66
C LEU A 174 9.65 14.58 6.31
N PRO A 175 9.64 15.73 5.64
CA PRO A 175 8.80 16.80 6.09
C PRO A 175 7.35 16.35 6.15
N ARG A 176 6.66 16.64 7.26
CA ARG A 176 5.22 16.37 7.40
C ARG A 176 4.50 17.68 7.13
N PRO A 177 3.88 17.88 5.96
CA PRO A 177 3.07 19.06 5.75
C PRO A 177 1.94 19.07 6.77
N GLU A 178 1.49 20.27 7.14
CA GLU A 178 0.23 20.42 7.88
C GLU A 178 -0.89 19.68 7.13
N PRO A 179 -1.85 19.06 7.82
CA PRO A 179 -2.88 18.23 7.17
C PRO A 179 -3.59 18.94 6.01
N ALA A 180 -3.80 20.25 6.11
CA ALA A 180 -4.43 21.09 5.09
C ALA A 180 -3.59 21.30 3.81
N GLN A 181 -2.29 21.00 3.85
CA GLN A 181 -1.35 21.18 2.73
C GLN A 181 -0.97 19.84 2.07
N ARG A 182 -1.59 18.74 2.48
CA ARG A 182 -1.22 17.41 1.98
C ARG A 182 -1.90 17.06 0.68
N CYS A 183 -1.12 16.50 -0.21
CA CYS A 183 -1.53 15.96 -1.49
C CYS A 183 -1.67 14.45 -1.40
N ARG A 184 -2.89 13.97 -1.59
CA ARG A 184 -3.21 12.55 -1.49
C ARG A 184 -3.90 12.06 -2.74
N VAL A 185 -3.56 10.84 -3.14
CA VAL A 185 -4.41 10.06 -4.01
C VAL A 185 -5.64 9.62 -3.22
N THR A 186 -6.78 10.16 -3.62
CA THR A 186 -8.10 9.81 -3.12
C THR A 186 -8.74 8.76 -4.00
N GLU A 187 -9.74 8.09 -3.43
CA GLU A 187 -10.51 7.08 -4.12
C GLU A 187 -11.26 7.70 -5.30
N SER A 188 -11.31 7.04 -6.45
CA SER A 188 -12.06 7.52 -7.61
C SER A 188 -13.55 7.64 -7.31
N GLN A 189 -14.26 8.52 -8.04
CA GLN A 189 -15.70 8.67 -7.88
C GLN A 189 -16.45 7.34 -8.09
N GLY A 190 -15.99 6.53 -9.05
CA GLY A 190 -16.54 5.19 -9.31
C GLY A 190 -16.35 4.24 -8.14
N ALA A 191 -15.14 4.16 -7.58
CA ALA A 191 -14.87 3.33 -6.40
C ALA A 191 -15.70 3.77 -5.18
N GLN A 192 -15.83 5.09 -4.96
CA GLN A 192 -16.67 5.63 -3.89
C GLN A 192 -18.15 5.32 -4.07
N ALA A 193 -18.66 5.43 -5.30
CA ALA A 193 -20.06 5.12 -5.59
C ALA A 193 -20.36 3.64 -5.36
N TYR A 194 -19.46 2.76 -5.83
CA TYR A 194 -19.61 1.33 -5.65
C TYR A 194 -19.47 0.90 -4.19
N ALA A 195 -18.53 1.49 -3.43
CA ALA A 195 -18.43 1.28 -2.00
C ALA A 195 -19.73 1.61 -1.26
N ARG A 196 -20.38 2.74 -1.59
CA ARG A 196 -21.68 3.11 -1.01
C ARG A 196 -22.77 2.09 -1.33
N GLN A 197 -22.80 1.61 -2.57
CA GLN A 197 -23.72 0.55 -2.99
C GLN A 197 -23.49 -0.74 -2.19
N LEU A 198 -22.25 -1.21 -2.07
CA LEU A 198 -21.92 -2.41 -1.30
C LEU A 198 -22.33 -2.31 0.18
N VAL A 199 -22.05 -1.17 0.83
CA VAL A 199 -22.46 -0.92 2.22
C VAL A 199 -23.98 -1.04 2.36
N ALA A 200 -24.74 -0.47 1.42
CA ALA A 200 -26.20 -0.55 1.42
C ALA A 200 -26.71 -1.98 1.15
N GLU A 201 -26.15 -2.69 0.17
CA GLU A 201 -26.52 -4.06 -0.19
C GLU A 201 -26.26 -5.05 0.95
N LYS A 202 -25.19 -4.85 1.72
CA LYS A 202 -24.85 -5.68 2.89
C LYS A 202 -25.64 -5.29 4.15
N GLY A 203 -26.56 -4.33 4.03
CA GLY A 203 -27.41 -3.89 5.15
C GLY A 203 -26.60 -3.29 6.29
N LEU A 204 -25.43 -2.72 6.01
CA LEU A 204 -24.63 -2.08 7.04
C LEU A 204 -25.33 -0.78 7.48
N PRO A 205 -25.57 -0.59 8.79
CA PRO A 205 -26.15 0.63 9.30
C PRO A 205 -25.22 1.82 9.05
N LYS A 206 -25.75 3.04 9.20
CA LYS A 206 -24.95 4.27 9.12
C LYS A 206 -23.73 4.22 10.05
N ARG A 207 -23.86 3.57 11.21
CA ARG A 207 -22.78 3.37 12.18
C ARG A 207 -22.23 1.95 12.16
N PHE A 208 -21.09 1.76 11.52
CA PHE A 208 -20.43 0.46 11.42
C PHE A 208 -18.92 0.61 11.64
N GLY A 209 -18.29 -0.50 12.02
CA GLY A 209 -16.86 -0.61 12.22
C GLY A 209 -16.18 -1.36 11.08
N VAL A 210 -14.87 -1.14 10.94
CA VAL A 210 -14.03 -1.86 10.00
C VAL A 210 -12.85 -2.47 10.75
N VAL A 211 -12.45 -3.69 10.37
CA VAL A 211 -11.28 -4.37 10.92
C VAL A 211 -10.33 -4.68 9.77
N HIS A 212 -9.08 -4.29 9.90
CA HIS A 212 -8.02 -4.59 8.94
C HIS A 212 -7.04 -5.58 9.59
N ILE A 213 -6.89 -6.74 8.96
CA ILE A 213 -6.03 -7.82 9.47
C ILE A 213 -5.03 -8.21 8.39
N ARG A 214 -3.74 -8.07 8.70
CA ARG A 214 -2.61 -8.46 7.83
C ARG A 214 -1.65 -9.36 8.60
N ARG A 215 -1.96 -10.65 8.69
CA ARG A 215 -1.13 -11.65 9.39
C ARG A 215 -0.01 -12.19 8.52
N CYS A 216 -0.30 -12.45 7.26
CA CYS A 216 0.67 -13.00 6.33
C CYS A 216 1.84 -12.06 6.05
N ASP A 217 1.59 -10.76 6.18
CA ASP A 217 2.62 -9.77 6.01
C ASP A 217 3.42 -9.54 7.30
N SER A 218 2.76 -9.64 8.46
CA SER A 218 3.31 -9.22 9.75
C SER A 218 3.86 -10.38 10.57
N GLY A 219 5.14 -10.31 10.94
CA GLY A 219 5.73 -11.19 11.96
C GLY A 219 5.17 -10.98 13.37
N ARG A 220 4.08 -10.21 13.54
CA ARG A 220 3.48 -9.86 14.84
C ARG A 220 2.11 -10.54 14.99
N THR A 221 2.12 -11.76 15.49
CA THR A 221 0.91 -12.58 15.64
C THR A 221 0.06 -12.21 16.85
N GLU A 222 0.62 -11.53 17.86
CA GLU A 222 -0.01 -11.29 19.16
C GLU A 222 -1.30 -10.46 19.05
N CYS A 223 -1.23 -9.29 18.43
CA CYS A 223 -2.36 -8.38 18.17
C CYS A 223 -3.35 -8.91 17.13
N THR A 224 -2.88 -9.78 16.25
CA THR A 224 -3.74 -10.41 15.24
C THR A 224 -4.37 -11.71 15.75
N THR A 225 -4.19 -12.08 17.02
CA THR A 225 -4.94 -13.20 17.60
C THR A 225 -6.46 -12.91 17.56
N PRO A 226 -7.31 -13.89 17.23
CA PRO A 226 -8.76 -13.68 17.16
C PRO A 226 -9.36 -13.11 18.45
N SER A 227 -8.84 -13.51 19.62
CA SER A 227 -9.25 -12.99 20.92
C SER A 227 -8.96 -11.50 21.09
N ASN A 228 -7.80 -11.03 20.63
CA ASN A 228 -7.42 -9.63 20.77
C ASN A 228 -8.22 -8.74 19.82
N VAL A 229 -8.49 -9.22 18.59
CA VAL A 229 -9.40 -8.55 17.66
C VAL A 229 -10.81 -8.46 18.25
N ALA A 230 -11.33 -9.56 18.81
CA ALA A 230 -12.64 -9.59 19.44
C ALA A 230 -12.73 -8.67 20.66
N SER A 231 -11.67 -8.61 21.47
CA SER A 231 -11.59 -7.68 22.61
C SER A 231 -11.60 -6.23 22.16
N ALA A 232 -10.83 -5.87 21.12
CA ALA A 232 -10.81 -4.51 20.57
C ALA A 232 -12.19 -4.09 20.05
N ILE A 233 -12.88 -4.98 19.32
CA ILE A 233 -14.26 -4.77 18.85
C ILE A 233 -15.26 -4.69 20.03
N GLY A 234 -15.02 -5.46 21.09
CA GLY A 234 -15.85 -5.50 22.30
C GLY A 234 -15.95 -4.15 23.03
N ASN A 235 -14.96 -3.28 22.86
CA ASN A 235 -14.95 -1.93 23.46
C ASN A 235 -15.95 -0.97 22.79
N PHE A 236 -16.58 -1.35 21.67
CA PHE A 236 -17.52 -0.54 20.91
C PHE A 236 -18.90 -1.20 20.89
N THR A 237 -19.58 -1.14 22.04
CA THR A 237 -20.89 -1.79 22.24
C THR A 237 -22.02 -1.15 21.43
N ASP A 238 -21.83 0.09 20.99
CA ASP A 238 -22.76 0.85 20.15
C ASP A 238 -22.58 0.59 18.63
N VAL A 239 -21.55 -0.19 18.25
CA VAL A 239 -21.27 -0.58 16.86
C VAL A 239 -21.70 -2.04 16.65
N HIS A 240 -22.87 -2.22 16.05
CA HIS A 240 -23.50 -3.52 15.85
C HIS A 240 -23.15 -4.20 14.51
N ALA A 241 -22.41 -3.53 13.63
CA ALA A 241 -22.02 -4.10 12.34
C ALA A 241 -20.55 -3.84 12.05
N TRP A 242 -19.85 -4.88 11.56
CA TRP A 242 -18.42 -4.83 11.29
C TRP A 242 -18.09 -5.46 9.95
N MET A 243 -17.28 -4.77 9.16
CA MET A 243 -16.66 -5.33 7.97
C MET A 243 -15.21 -5.71 8.25
N VAL A 244 -14.79 -6.90 7.82
CA VAL A 244 -13.45 -7.45 8.08
C VAL A 244 -12.70 -7.64 6.77
N PHE A 245 -11.66 -6.83 6.55
CA PHE A 245 -10.68 -7.00 5.48
C PHE A 245 -9.54 -7.88 5.98
N LEU A 246 -9.27 -8.98 5.27
CA LEU A 246 -8.52 -10.09 5.82
C LEU A 246 -7.44 -10.60 4.86
N TYR A 247 -6.19 -10.53 5.32
CA TYR A 247 -5.05 -11.20 4.72
C TYR A 247 -4.33 -12.05 5.77
N ALA A 248 -4.68 -13.34 5.83
CA ALA A 248 -4.19 -14.29 6.83
C ALA A 248 -4.11 -15.71 6.27
N GLU A 249 -3.47 -16.61 7.03
CA GLU A 249 -3.32 -18.02 6.69
C GLU A 249 -4.67 -18.78 6.67
N PRO A 250 -4.75 -19.93 5.96
CA PRO A 250 -5.95 -20.77 5.96
C PRO A 250 -6.42 -21.15 7.39
N GLY A 251 -7.73 -21.15 7.61
CA GLY A 251 -8.35 -21.48 8.90
C GLY A 251 -8.51 -20.28 9.85
N TYR A 252 -7.71 -19.22 9.71
CA TYR A 252 -7.81 -18.05 10.58
C TYR A 252 -9.18 -17.37 10.50
N ARG A 253 -9.74 -17.25 9.28
CA ARG A 253 -11.06 -16.68 9.05
C ARG A 253 -12.14 -17.36 9.89
N ASP A 254 -12.16 -18.68 9.89
CA ASP A 254 -13.19 -19.46 10.59
C ASP A 254 -13.00 -19.40 12.10
N GLU A 255 -11.75 -19.38 12.56
CA GLU A 255 -11.44 -19.14 13.97
C GLU A 255 -11.93 -17.75 14.41
N LEU A 256 -11.63 -16.71 13.63
CA LEU A 256 -12.07 -15.35 13.90
C LEU A 256 -13.59 -15.24 13.87
N ALA A 257 -14.27 -15.83 12.89
CA ALA A 257 -15.72 -15.85 12.82
C ALA A 257 -16.34 -16.50 14.07
N ARG A 258 -15.75 -17.62 14.55
CA ARG A 258 -16.19 -18.30 15.77
C ARG A 258 -16.01 -17.44 17.02
N VAL A 259 -14.90 -16.71 17.15
CA VAL A 259 -14.66 -15.85 18.31
C VAL A 259 -15.52 -14.58 18.27
N LEU A 260 -15.77 -14.04 17.08
CA LEU A 260 -16.66 -12.88 16.89
C LEU A 260 -18.14 -13.25 16.95
N ALA A 261 -18.48 -14.53 16.84
CA ALA A 261 -19.83 -15.02 17.05
C ALA A 261 -20.24 -14.78 18.50
N CYS A 262 -20.98 -13.70 18.72
CA CYS A 262 -21.58 -13.38 19.99
C CYS A 262 -23.11 -13.32 19.83
N PRO A 263 -23.82 -14.44 20.07
CA PRO A 263 -25.28 -14.49 19.96
C PRO A 263 -25.98 -13.43 20.82
N ALA A 264 -25.41 -13.11 21.99
CA ALA A 264 -25.94 -12.11 22.90
C ALA A 264 -25.68 -10.66 22.46
N CYS A 265 -24.73 -10.42 21.54
CA CYS A 265 -24.32 -9.07 21.14
C CYS A 265 -25.12 -8.51 19.96
N ASN A 266 -25.95 -9.34 19.31
CA ASN A 266 -26.70 -8.98 18.09
C ASN A 266 -25.82 -8.24 17.06
N ARG A 267 -24.63 -8.78 16.78
CA ARG A 267 -23.62 -8.15 15.93
C ARG A 267 -23.58 -8.82 14.55
N THR A 268 -23.59 -8.02 13.50
CA THR A 268 -23.37 -8.45 12.12
C THR A 268 -21.89 -8.38 11.79
N ILE A 269 -21.31 -9.50 11.31
CA ILE A 269 -19.94 -9.55 10.83
C ILE A 269 -19.97 -9.89 9.34
N VAL A 270 -19.36 -9.05 8.50
CA VAL A 270 -19.23 -9.26 7.05
C VAL A 270 -17.74 -9.37 6.73
N PHE A 271 -17.32 -10.54 6.26
CA PHE A 271 -15.95 -10.75 5.79
C PHE A 271 -15.79 -10.30 4.35
N GLU A 272 -14.57 -9.90 3.98
CA GLU A 272 -14.18 -9.50 2.62
C GLU A 272 -14.51 -10.54 1.56
N ASP A 273 -14.44 -11.84 1.87
CA ASP A 273 -14.79 -12.92 0.94
C ASP A 273 -16.31 -13.03 0.67
N ALA A 274 -17.14 -12.40 1.51
CA ALA A 274 -18.58 -12.34 1.34
C ALA A 274 -19.04 -11.12 0.53
N ILE A 275 -18.11 -10.28 0.04
CA ILE A 275 -18.39 -9.10 -0.77
C ILE A 275 -17.59 -9.15 -2.06
N ASP A 276 -18.19 -8.68 -3.15
CA ASP A 276 -17.46 -8.53 -4.41
C ASP A 276 -16.84 -7.13 -4.42
N LEU A 277 -15.56 -7.01 -4.03
CA LEU A 277 -14.88 -5.71 -4.06
C LEU A 277 -14.56 -5.25 -5.49
N ASN A 278 -14.65 -6.15 -6.47
CA ASN A 278 -14.45 -5.86 -7.88
C ASN A 278 -15.55 -6.54 -8.72
N PRO A 279 -16.65 -5.83 -9.02
CA PRO A 279 -17.83 -6.41 -9.68
C PRO A 279 -17.53 -6.92 -11.10
N PHE A 280 -16.36 -6.61 -11.65
CA PHE A 280 -15.91 -7.02 -12.97
C PHE A 280 -15.19 -8.37 -12.95
N GLN A 281 -14.78 -8.86 -11.77
CA GLN A 281 -14.17 -10.18 -11.55
C GLN A 281 -12.98 -10.50 -12.46
N ASP A 282 -12.25 -9.46 -12.86
CA ASP A 282 -11.10 -9.54 -13.77
C ASP A 282 -9.76 -9.42 -13.05
N GLY A 283 -9.76 -9.43 -11.72
CA GLY A 283 -8.56 -9.39 -10.90
C GLY A 283 -7.93 -7.99 -10.77
N ASP A 284 -8.67 -6.92 -11.02
CA ASP A 284 -8.25 -5.55 -10.69
C ASP A 284 -8.16 -5.33 -9.16
N ASN A 285 -7.01 -5.70 -8.61
CA ASN A 285 -6.73 -5.58 -7.19
C ASN A 285 -6.64 -4.10 -6.74
N PHE A 286 -6.35 -3.18 -7.67
CA PHE A 286 -6.29 -1.75 -7.33
C PHE A 286 -7.68 -1.17 -7.12
N TYR A 287 -8.64 -1.53 -7.98
CA TYR A 287 -10.03 -1.14 -7.78
C TYR A 287 -10.59 -1.70 -6.47
N ALA A 288 -10.36 -2.98 -6.20
CA ALA A 288 -10.76 -3.61 -4.93
C ALA A 288 -10.16 -2.88 -3.71
N TYR A 289 -8.88 -2.49 -3.78
CA TYR A 289 -8.21 -1.68 -2.77
C TYR A 289 -8.85 -0.28 -2.60
N GLN A 290 -9.24 0.38 -3.69
CA GLN A 290 -9.91 1.67 -3.58
C GLN A 290 -11.32 1.57 -3.00
N VAL A 291 -12.05 0.51 -3.34
CA VAL A 291 -13.37 0.23 -2.78
C VAL A 291 -13.23 -0.04 -1.27
N SER A 292 -12.27 -0.86 -0.84
CA SER A 292 -12.05 -1.14 0.58
C SER A 292 -11.64 0.11 1.37
N ARG A 293 -10.81 0.98 0.79
CA ARG A 293 -10.50 2.31 1.38
C ARG A 293 -11.72 3.21 1.49
N ALA A 294 -12.54 3.29 0.46
CA ALA A 294 -13.77 4.08 0.47
C ALA A 294 -14.73 3.56 1.54
N ILE A 295 -14.88 2.24 1.70
CA ILE A 295 -15.65 1.63 2.79
C ILE A 295 -15.07 1.99 4.15
N THR A 296 -13.76 1.87 4.30
CA THR A 296 -13.06 2.23 5.54
C THR A 296 -13.35 3.67 5.92
N LYS A 297 -13.27 4.64 4.99
CA LYS A 297 -13.56 6.05 5.27
C LYS A 297 -15.00 6.33 5.72
N MET A 298 -15.94 5.48 5.32
CA MET A 298 -17.34 5.58 5.74
C MET A 298 -17.60 5.00 7.15
N SER A 299 -16.67 4.20 7.70
CA SER A 299 -16.85 3.59 9.02
C SER A 299 -16.61 4.59 10.17
N ASP A 300 -17.32 4.41 11.28
CA ASP A 300 -17.18 5.18 12.52
C ASP A 300 -15.92 4.83 13.30
N VAL A 301 -15.43 3.59 13.15
CA VAL A 301 -14.27 3.06 13.85
C VAL A 301 -13.50 2.11 12.94
N THR A 302 -12.18 2.12 13.06
CA THR A 302 -11.29 1.11 12.47
C THR A 302 -10.45 0.44 13.54
N VAL A 303 -10.37 -0.89 13.47
CA VAL A 303 -9.46 -1.71 14.26
C VAL A 303 -8.34 -2.19 13.33
N GLU A 304 -7.14 -1.69 13.56
CA GLU A 304 -5.92 -2.01 12.81
C GLU A 304 -5.11 -3.08 13.55
N ALA A 305 -5.35 -4.35 13.22
CA ALA A 305 -4.70 -5.46 13.90
C ALA A 305 -3.21 -5.60 13.53
N ARG A 306 -2.74 -4.91 12.48
CA ARG A 306 -1.31 -4.87 12.09
C ARG A 306 -0.43 -4.20 13.16
N ARG A 307 -0.97 -3.24 13.92
CA ARG A 307 -0.20 -2.41 14.86
C ARG A 307 -0.55 -2.77 16.29
N CYS A 308 0.51 -2.89 17.10
CA CYS A 308 0.45 -3.61 18.36
C CYS A 308 1.23 -2.90 19.47
N PRO A 309 1.04 -1.59 19.69
CA PRO A 309 1.65 -0.94 20.84
C PRO A 309 1.06 -1.57 22.10
N GLY A 310 1.86 -2.37 22.83
CA GLY A 310 1.40 -3.07 24.04
C GLY A 310 0.54 -4.32 23.79
N GLY A 311 0.61 -4.94 22.61
CA GLY A 311 0.00 -6.25 22.34
C GLY A 311 -1.49 -6.25 21.95
N SER A 312 -2.14 -5.08 21.92
CA SER A 312 -3.52 -4.92 21.43
C SER A 312 -3.56 -4.22 20.05
N PRO A 313 -4.57 -4.52 19.20
CA PRO A 313 -4.82 -3.77 17.98
C PRO A 313 -4.94 -2.27 18.23
N VAL A 314 -4.41 -1.47 17.31
CA VAL A 314 -4.65 -0.02 17.32
C VAL A 314 -6.10 0.22 16.90
N VAL A 315 -6.77 1.13 17.61
CA VAL A 315 -8.13 1.53 17.31
C VAL A 315 -8.16 3.00 16.92
N VAL A 316 -8.79 3.29 15.79
CA VAL A 316 -8.88 4.63 15.22
C VAL A 316 -10.35 5.02 15.08
N PRO A 317 -10.89 5.87 15.97
CA PRO A 317 -12.19 6.49 15.78
C PRO A 317 -12.20 7.38 14.53
N GLN A 318 -13.36 7.55 13.89
CA GLN A 318 -13.50 8.40 12.71
C GLN A 318 -13.11 9.86 12.99
N SER A 319 -13.36 10.36 14.20
CA SER A 319 -12.95 11.71 14.64
C SER A 319 -11.44 11.91 14.56
N ASP A 320 -10.68 10.84 14.77
CA ASP A 320 -9.22 10.85 14.90
C ASP A 320 -8.57 10.31 13.62
N ARG A 321 -9.35 9.92 12.62
CA ARG A 321 -8.84 9.30 11.39
C ARG A 321 -7.97 10.26 10.58
N GLN A 322 -8.27 11.56 10.58
CA GLN A 322 -7.44 12.53 9.84
C GLN A 322 -5.99 12.55 10.35
N SER A 323 -5.77 12.45 11.66
CA SER A 323 -4.45 12.38 12.27
C SER A 323 -3.84 10.97 12.24
N HIS A 324 -4.66 9.90 12.26
CA HIS A 324 -4.17 8.53 12.22
C HIS A 324 -3.84 8.00 10.81
N GLU A 325 -4.54 8.43 9.74
CA GLU A 325 -4.14 8.11 8.36
C GLU A 325 -2.69 8.55 8.08
N GLU A 326 -2.21 9.58 8.79
CA GLU A 326 -0.85 10.10 8.71
C GLU A 326 0.18 9.13 9.28
N GLU A 327 -0.15 8.48 10.38
CA GLU A 327 0.68 7.46 10.98
C GLU A 327 0.56 6.14 10.21
N PHE A 328 -0.63 5.83 9.70
CA PHE A 328 -1.00 4.61 8.99
C PHE A 328 -0.13 4.36 7.76
N LEU A 329 0.09 5.38 6.94
CA LEU A 329 0.95 5.27 5.77
C LEU A 329 2.42 5.07 6.15
N ALA A 330 2.87 5.52 7.34
CA ALA A 330 4.26 5.65 7.75
C ALA A 330 4.98 4.36 8.24
N HIS A 331 4.28 3.29 8.61
CA HIS A 331 4.91 2.09 9.24
C HIS A 331 4.73 0.81 8.41
N ASP A 332 4.52 0.99 7.12
CA ASP A 332 4.08 -0.05 6.21
C ASP A 332 5.25 -0.69 5.42
N THR A 333 5.86 -1.76 5.95
CA THR A 333 6.89 -2.62 5.29
C THR A 333 6.60 -4.09 5.56
N PHE A 334 6.56 -4.98 4.54
CA PHE A 334 6.41 -6.43 4.75
C PHE A 334 6.92 -7.35 3.61
N ALA A 335 6.99 -8.65 3.95
CA ALA A 335 7.39 -9.82 3.13
C ALA A 335 6.18 -10.73 2.82
N ILE A 336 6.33 -11.60 1.80
CA ILE A 336 5.29 -12.48 1.23
C ILE A 336 5.18 -13.80 2.03
N CYS A 337 3.97 -14.24 2.38
CA CYS A 337 3.73 -15.61 2.85
C CYS A 337 3.83 -16.63 1.70
N GLY A 338 4.61 -17.69 1.94
CA GLY A 338 4.79 -18.82 1.03
C GLY A 338 3.65 -19.82 1.03
#